data_AF-A0A356E9U2-F1
#
_entry.id   AF-A0A356E9U2-F1
#
_cell.length_a   1.000
_cell.length_b   1.000
_cell.length_c   1.000
_cell.angle_alpha   90.00
_cell.angle_beta   90.00
_cell.angle_gamma   90.00
#
_symmetry.space_group_name_H-M   'P 1'
#
loop_
_entity.id
_entity.type
_entity.pdbx_description
1 polymer ?
#
loop_
_entity_poly.entity_id
_entity_poly.type
_entity_poly.pdbx_seq_one_letter_code
_entity_poly.pdbx_strand_id
1 'polypeptide(L)'
;MAHKGQGVLFVYGNYAGDNMNFDIAAELLEEEGIRVKTVRVTDDISAAPLDRMSDRRGVAGDMYVLKIAGAAVEAGYDLDKLHEVTAKANFNTRTMGVALGACSIPQTGKFNFELADDELELGMGIHGEPGVRRQKMVSADDINGEIIDSLCADIGLKAEDKVCVTINNLGA
;
A
#
# COMPACT_ATOMS: atom_id res chain seq x y z
N MET A 1 15.52 16.52 -16.70
CA MET A 1 14.89 15.20 -16.98
C MET A 1 15.09 14.29 -15.79
N ALA A 2 14.05 13.58 -15.34
CA ALA A 2 14.13 12.68 -14.17
C ALA A 2 15.07 11.48 -14.37
N HIS A 3 15.17 10.93 -15.59
CA HIS A 3 15.93 9.71 -15.87
C HIS A 3 17.47 9.90 -15.87
N LYS A 4 18.01 11.10 -16.12
CA LYS A 4 19.46 11.39 -16.20
C LYS A 4 20.31 10.35 -16.99
N GLY A 5 19.71 9.67 -17.97
CA GLY A 5 20.34 8.59 -18.74
C GLY A 5 20.41 7.22 -18.04
N GLN A 6 19.81 7.05 -16.86
CA GLN A 6 19.85 5.84 -16.04
C GLN A 6 18.51 5.08 -15.98
N GLY A 7 17.49 5.58 -16.70
CA GLY A 7 16.13 5.04 -16.72
C GLY A 7 15.27 5.56 -15.57
N VAL A 8 14.07 4.98 -15.41
CA VAL A 8 13.05 5.41 -14.44
C VAL A 8 12.45 4.20 -13.74
N LEU A 9 12.28 4.28 -12.42
CA LEU A 9 11.47 3.36 -11.65
C LEU A 9 10.15 4.05 -11.25
N PHE A 10 9.02 3.49 -11.66
CA PHE A 10 7.72 3.85 -11.13
C PHE A 10 7.40 3.03 -9.88
N VAL A 11 6.95 3.73 -8.83
CA VAL A 11 6.51 3.14 -7.55
C VAL A 11 5.20 3.81 -7.16
N TYR A 12 4.12 3.05 -7.08
CA TYR A 12 2.77 3.58 -6.80
C TYR A 12 1.87 2.49 -6.22
N GLY A 13 0.79 2.90 -5.53
CA GLY A 13 -0.21 2.00 -4.97
C GLY A 13 -1.01 1.27 -6.05
N ASN A 14 -1.35 0.00 -5.81
CA ASN A 14 -2.01 -0.84 -6.82
C ASN A 14 -3.51 -0.54 -6.95
N TYR A 15 -3.85 0.46 -7.77
CA TYR A 15 -5.22 0.79 -8.15
C TYR A 15 -5.40 0.74 -9.66
N ALA A 16 -6.60 0.36 -10.13
CA ALA A 16 -6.85 0.18 -11.56
C ALA A 16 -6.56 1.44 -12.40
N GLY A 17 -6.96 2.61 -11.90
CA GLY A 17 -6.69 3.89 -12.56
C GLY A 17 -5.20 4.22 -12.63
N ASP A 18 -4.47 3.98 -11.54
CA ASP A 18 -3.02 4.21 -11.49
C ASP A 18 -2.29 3.24 -12.41
N ASN A 19 -2.62 1.95 -12.35
CA ASN A 19 -2.08 0.91 -13.24
C ASN A 19 -2.22 1.33 -14.71
N MET A 20 -3.42 1.70 -15.14
CA MET A 20 -3.66 2.11 -16.53
C MET A 20 -2.81 3.33 -16.92
N ASN A 21 -2.79 4.38 -16.10
CA ASN A 21 -2.08 5.61 -16.43
C ASN A 21 -0.56 5.43 -16.44
N PHE A 22 0.00 4.70 -15.46
CA PHE A 22 1.44 4.46 -15.37
C PHE A 22 1.93 3.46 -16.42
N ASP A 23 1.11 2.49 -16.83
CA ASP A 23 1.47 1.57 -17.90
C ASP A 23 1.55 2.31 -19.24
N ILE A 24 0.58 3.18 -19.55
CA ILE A 24 0.64 4.06 -20.74
C ILE A 24 1.87 4.97 -20.67
N ALA A 25 2.17 5.56 -19.50
CA ALA A 25 3.35 6.41 -19.34
C ALA A 25 4.67 5.63 -19.53
N ALA A 26 4.72 4.36 -19.11
CA ALA A 26 5.88 3.51 -19.30
C ALA A 26 6.09 3.20 -20.79
N GLU A 27 5.02 2.83 -21.51
CA GLU A 27 5.07 2.58 -22.95
C GLU A 27 5.59 3.80 -23.72
N LEU A 28 5.08 5.00 -23.42
CA LEU A 28 5.52 6.24 -24.07
C LEU A 28 7.01 6.55 -23.80
N LEU A 29 7.49 6.31 -22.58
CA LEU A 29 8.91 6.51 -22.24
C LEU A 29 9.81 5.49 -22.95
N GLU A 30 9.35 4.25 -23.08
CA GLU A 30 10.08 3.19 -23.79
C GLU A 30 10.17 3.48 -25.29
N GLU A 31 9.13 4.04 -25.91
CA GLU A 31 9.16 4.55 -27.29
C GLU A 31 10.21 5.65 -27.48
N GLU A 32 10.45 6.48 -26.45
CA GLU A 32 11.51 7.48 -26.43
C GLU A 32 12.92 6.90 -26.09
N GLY A 33 13.04 5.59 -25.93
CA GLY A 33 14.29 4.90 -25.61
C GLY A 33 14.70 5.01 -24.14
N ILE A 34 13.79 5.37 -23.25
CA ILE A 34 14.02 5.46 -21.80
C ILE A 34 13.61 4.13 -21.16
N ARG A 35 14.57 3.44 -20.52
CA ARG A 35 14.27 2.21 -19.76
C ARG A 35 13.35 2.51 -18.58
N VAL A 36 12.24 1.78 -18.46
CA VAL A 36 11.31 1.88 -17.33
C VAL A 36 11.23 0.55 -16.59
N LYS A 37 11.04 0.62 -15.27
CA LYS A 37 10.60 -0.51 -14.44
C LYS A 37 9.49 -0.04 -13.51
N THR A 38 8.70 -0.99 -13.02
CA THR A 38 7.55 -0.71 -12.15
C THR A 38 7.55 -1.60 -10.92
N VAL A 39 7.23 -1.01 -9.77
CA VAL A 39 6.80 -1.69 -8.55
C VAL A 39 5.43 -1.15 -8.17
N ARG A 40 4.41 -2.01 -8.25
CA ARG A 40 3.07 -1.73 -7.72
C ARG A 40 3.05 -2.18 -6.28
N VAL A 41 2.73 -1.27 -5.36
CA VAL A 41 2.70 -1.59 -3.93
C VAL A 41 1.41 -2.34 -3.61
N THR A 42 1.55 -3.43 -2.85
CA THR A 42 0.52 -4.44 -2.63
C THR A 42 0.48 -4.88 -1.17
N ASP A 43 0.64 -3.92 -0.24
CA ASP A 43 0.81 -4.16 1.18
C ASP A 43 -0.50 -4.47 1.93
N ASP A 44 -1.65 -4.05 1.41
CA ASP A 44 -2.94 -4.19 2.09
C ASP A 44 -3.46 -5.63 2.07
N ILE A 45 -3.35 -6.33 3.21
CA ILE A 45 -3.74 -7.74 3.33
C ILE A 45 -5.25 -7.94 3.30
N SER A 46 -6.01 -6.85 3.49
CA SER A 46 -7.47 -6.85 3.55
C SER A 46 -8.10 -7.06 2.17
N ALA A 47 -7.38 -6.67 1.12
CA ALA A 47 -7.89 -6.64 -0.24
C ALA A 47 -7.87 -8.04 -0.91
N ALA A 48 -6.85 -8.85 -0.63
CA ALA A 48 -6.71 -10.18 -1.21
C ALA A 48 -5.78 -11.09 -0.39
N PRO A 49 -5.99 -12.43 -0.42
CA PRO A 49 -5.08 -13.39 0.21
C PRO A 49 -3.68 -13.39 -0.43
N LEU A 50 -2.71 -14.00 0.24
CA LEU A 50 -1.29 -13.96 -0.14
C LEU A 50 -1.01 -14.57 -1.53
N ASP A 51 -1.74 -15.62 -1.91
CA ASP A 51 -1.63 -16.26 -3.23
C ASP A 51 -2.15 -15.36 -4.37
N ARG A 52 -2.91 -14.32 -4.02
CA ARG A 52 -3.36 -13.24 -4.91
C ARG A 52 -2.82 -11.89 -4.48
N MET A 53 -1.56 -11.85 -4.01
CA MET A 53 -0.91 -10.62 -3.58
C MET A 53 -0.91 -9.52 -4.66
N SER A 54 -0.90 -9.87 -5.95
CA SER A 54 -1.02 -8.91 -7.06
C SER A 54 -2.35 -8.15 -7.12
N ASP A 55 -3.37 -8.66 -6.43
CA ASP A 55 -4.71 -8.06 -6.38
C ASP A 55 -4.87 -7.12 -5.17
N ARG A 56 -3.87 -7.05 -4.28
CA ARG A 56 -3.93 -6.20 -3.08
C ARG A 56 -3.78 -4.73 -3.43
N ARG A 57 -4.45 -3.87 -2.68
CA ARG A 57 -4.26 -2.40 -2.75
C ARG A 57 -2.88 -2.02 -2.20
N GLY A 58 -2.35 -0.89 -2.65
CA GLY A 58 -1.21 -0.22 -2.03
C GLY A 58 -1.70 0.92 -1.14
N VAL A 59 -1.35 0.92 0.15
CA VAL A 59 -1.84 1.90 1.13
C VAL A 59 -0.67 2.51 1.93
N ALA A 60 -0.76 2.61 3.25
CA ALA A 60 0.24 3.28 4.08
C ALA A 60 1.66 2.66 3.97
N GLY A 61 1.79 1.39 3.53
CA GLY A 61 3.07 0.73 3.31
C GLY A 61 3.86 1.32 2.14
N ASP A 62 3.22 2.07 1.23
CA ASP A 62 3.88 2.87 0.18
C ASP A 62 5.06 3.66 0.74
N MET A 63 4.91 4.20 1.95
CA MET A 63 5.93 4.98 2.64
C MET A 63 7.25 4.20 2.81
N TYR A 64 7.19 2.93 3.21
CA TYR A 64 8.38 2.09 3.38
C TYR A 64 9.01 1.77 2.04
N VAL A 65 8.19 1.42 1.04
CA VAL A 65 8.66 1.07 -0.30
C VAL A 65 9.34 2.26 -0.96
N LEU A 66 8.73 3.44 -0.91
CA LEU A 66 9.29 4.70 -1.42
C LEU A 66 10.57 5.10 -0.67
N LYS A 67 10.60 4.97 0.66
CA LYS A 67 11.79 5.32 1.46
C LYS A 67 12.99 4.43 1.11
N ILE A 68 12.75 3.14 0.88
CA ILE A 68 13.78 2.18 0.49
C ILE A 68 14.23 2.44 -0.96
N ALA A 69 13.30 2.70 -1.88
CA ALA A 69 13.63 3.08 -3.26
C ALA A 69 14.52 4.33 -3.30
N GLY A 70 14.14 5.39 -2.57
CA GLY A 70 14.93 6.61 -2.48
C GLY A 70 16.31 6.38 -1.86
N ALA A 71 16.42 5.56 -0.82
CA ALA A 71 17.71 5.20 -0.22
C ALA A 71 18.60 4.39 -1.18
N ALA A 72 18.02 3.49 -1.99
CA ALA A 72 18.76 2.74 -2.99
C ALA A 72 19.29 3.65 -4.12
N VAL A 73 18.51 4.65 -4.54
CA VAL A 73 18.97 5.70 -5.47
C VAL A 73 20.14 6.49 -4.88
N GLU A 74 20.03 6.92 -3.61
CA GLU A 74 21.10 7.65 -2.92
C GLU A 74 22.37 6.81 -2.75
N ALA A 75 22.24 5.50 -2.55
CA ALA A 75 23.34 4.54 -2.51
C ALA A 75 23.98 4.26 -3.88
N GLY A 76 23.47 4.84 -4.97
CA GLY A 76 24.03 4.72 -6.32
C GLY A 76 23.67 3.42 -7.04
N TYR A 77 22.57 2.77 -6.68
CA TYR A 77 22.12 1.55 -7.36
C TYR A 77 21.62 1.86 -8.78
N ASP A 78 21.94 0.99 -9.73
CA ASP A 78 21.37 1.05 -11.07
C ASP A 78 19.87 0.67 -11.06
N LEU A 79 19.19 0.89 -12.19
CA LEU A 79 17.75 0.62 -12.30
C LEU A 79 17.37 -0.82 -11.99
N ASP A 80 18.23 -1.78 -12.34
CA ASP A 80 17.95 -3.20 -12.14
C ASP A 80 18.02 -3.55 -10.65
N LYS A 81 19.06 -3.08 -9.95
CA LYS A 81 19.22 -3.31 -8.51
C LYS A 81 18.23 -2.48 -7.67
N LEU A 82 17.93 -1.26 -8.11
CA LEU A 82 16.89 -0.40 -7.53
C LEU A 82 15.54 -1.12 -7.56
N HIS A 83 15.15 -1.69 -8.70
CA HIS A 83 13.91 -2.46 -8.83
C HIS A 83 13.90 -3.70 -7.93
N GLU A 84 14.99 -4.49 -7.91
CA GLU A 84 15.09 -5.69 -7.06
C GLU A 84 14.86 -5.37 -5.58
N VAL A 85 15.56 -4.34 -5.05
CA VAL A 85 15.47 -3.97 -3.64
C VAL A 85 14.12 -3.35 -3.30
N THR A 86 13.54 -2.56 -4.21
CA THR A 86 12.21 -1.97 -4.03
C THR A 86 11.12 -3.04 -4.08
N ALA A 87 11.21 -4.01 -5.00
CA ALA A 87 10.28 -5.15 -5.07
C ALA A 87 10.39 -6.03 -3.82
N LYS A 88 11.60 -6.24 -3.30
CA LYS A 88 11.81 -6.93 -2.02
C LYS A 88 11.18 -6.17 -0.85
N ALA A 89 11.28 -4.84 -0.81
CA ALA A 89 10.62 -4.03 0.21
C ALA A 89 9.10 -4.18 0.14
N ASN A 90 8.51 -4.07 -1.04
CA ASN A 90 7.07 -4.29 -1.25
C ASN A 90 6.66 -5.69 -0.76
N PHE A 91 7.41 -6.73 -1.14
CA PHE A 91 7.11 -8.10 -0.74
C PHE A 91 7.06 -8.30 0.79
N ASN A 92 7.86 -7.55 1.55
CA ASN A 92 7.94 -7.67 3.02
C ASN A 92 7.10 -6.62 3.77
N THR A 93 6.32 -5.80 3.08
CA THR A 93 5.48 -4.76 3.70
C THR A 93 4.04 -5.26 3.79
N ARG A 94 3.43 -5.15 4.96
CA ARG A 94 2.03 -5.53 5.20
C ARG A 94 1.32 -4.45 6.00
N THR A 95 0.07 -4.19 5.63
CA THR A 95 -0.80 -3.24 6.33
C THR A 95 -2.23 -3.77 6.40
N MET A 96 -2.93 -3.27 7.42
CA MET A 96 -4.36 -3.43 7.62
C MET A 96 -4.84 -2.21 8.40
N GLY A 97 -5.92 -1.59 7.92
CA GLY A 97 -6.50 -0.40 8.54
C GLY A 97 -7.82 -0.72 9.24
N VAL A 98 -8.29 0.22 10.05
CA VAL A 98 -9.65 0.21 10.60
C VAL A 98 -10.24 1.61 10.47
N ALA A 99 -11.51 1.69 10.09
CA ALA A 99 -12.26 2.93 10.00
C ALA A 99 -13.36 2.98 11.06
N LEU A 100 -13.48 4.12 11.73
CA LEU A 100 -14.54 4.43 12.69
C LEU A 100 -15.60 5.37 12.11
N GLY A 101 -15.42 5.79 10.86
CA GLY A 101 -16.28 6.75 10.20
C GLY A 101 -15.82 7.01 8.77
N ALA A 102 -16.70 7.66 8.00
CA ALA A 102 -16.51 7.88 6.59
C ALA A 102 -15.74 9.17 6.26
N CYS A 103 -15.11 9.18 5.09
CA CYS A 103 -14.47 10.37 4.54
C CYS A 103 -15.49 11.19 3.76
N SER A 104 -15.45 12.52 3.89
CA SER A 104 -16.28 13.42 3.10
C SER A 104 -15.63 13.72 1.76
N ILE A 105 -16.39 13.62 0.67
CA ILE A 105 -15.96 13.98 -0.68
C ILE A 105 -16.16 15.49 -0.88
N PRO A 106 -15.10 16.31 -1.00
CA PRO A 106 -15.23 17.77 -1.04
C PRO A 106 -16.15 18.28 -2.15
N GLN A 107 -16.17 17.60 -3.31
CA GLN A 107 -16.98 18.00 -4.47
C GLN A 107 -18.49 17.84 -4.22
N THR A 108 -18.91 16.87 -3.41
CA THR A 108 -20.33 16.57 -3.17
C THR A 108 -20.78 16.97 -1.77
N GLY A 109 -19.84 17.18 -0.84
CA GLY A 109 -20.12 17.38 0.58
C GLY A 109 -20.71 16.14 1.27
N LYS A 110 -20.73 14.99 0.61
CA LYS A 110 -21.30 13.74 1.11
C LYS A 110 -20.20 12.80 1.58
N PHE A 111 -20.54 11.97 2.57
CA PHE A 111 -19.69 10.85 2.96
C PHE A 111 -19.63 9.78 1.87
N ASN A 112 -18.47 9.13 1.73
CA ASN A 112 -18.25 8.07 0.75
C ASN A 112 -18.90 6.72 1.14
N PHE A 113 -19.21 6.52 2.43
CA PHE A 113 -20.03 5.42 2.94
C PHE A 113 -20.74 5.83 4.24
N GLU A 114 -21.57 4.93 4.77
CA GLU A 114 -22.24 5.08 6.06
C GLU A 114 -21.85 3.93 7.00
N LEU A 115 -21.70 4.27 8.28
CA LEU A 115 -21.38 3.40 9.39
C LEU A 115 -22.17 3.87 10.60
N ALA A 116 -22.76 2.96 11.37
CA ALA A 116 -23.46 3.35 12.60
C ALA A 116 -22.48 3.83 13.67
N ASP A 117 -22.95 4.67 14.61
CA ASP A 117 -22.13 5.21 15.70
C ASP A 117 -21.48 4.14 16.58
N ASP A 118 -22.02 2.93 16.59
CA ASP A 118 -21.52 1.78 17.35
C ASP A 118 -20.86 0.71 16.46
N GLU A 119 -20.42 1.09 15.25
CA GLU A 119 -19.77 0.20 14.29
C GLU A 119 -18.35 0.67 13.91
N LEU A 120 -17.54 -0.29 13.48
CA LEU A 120 -16.24 -0.09 12.84
C LEU A 120 -16.15 -0.94 11.57
N GLU A 121 -15.31 -0.51 10.62
CA GLU A 121 -15.02 -1.27 9.39
C GLU A 121 -13.53 -1.63 9.31
N LEU A 122 -13.24 -2.93 9.39
CA LEU A 122 -11.89 -3.47 9.35
C LEU A 122 -11.45 -3.69 7.90
N GLY A 123 -10.26 -3.20 7.57
CA GLY A 123 -9.62 -3.38 6.27
C GLY A 123 -10.16 -2.45 5.18
N MET A 124 -10.75 -1.31 5.54
CA MET A 124 -11.24 -0.34 4.56
C MET A 124 -10.08 0.25 3.73
N GLY A 125 -10.31 0.43 2.43
CA GLY A 125 -9.34 1.08 1.54
C GLY A 125 -9.29 2.61 1.72
N ILE A 126 -8.22 3.24 1.23
CA ILE A 126 -7.99 4.69 1.41
C ILE A 126 -8.98 5.58 0.64
N HIS A 127 -9.72 5.04 -0.33
CA HIS A 127 -10.78 5.76 -1.04
C HIS A 127 -12.18 5.39 -0.52
N GLY A 128 -12.28 4.59 0.55
CA GLY A 128 -13.53 4.07 1.10
C GLY A 128 -14.02 2.81 0.41
N GLU A 129 -13.13 2.08 -0.27
CA GLU A 129 -13.46 0.74 -0.75
C GLU A 129 -13.81 -0.17 0.43
N PRO A 130 -14.83 -1.05 0.30
CA PRO A 130 -15.25 -1.93 1.37
C PRO A 130 -14.10 -2.71 1.99
N GLY A 131 -14.16 -2.86 3.31
CA GLY A 131 -13.22 -3.68 4.06
C GLY A 131 -13.56 -5.17 4.05
N VAL A 132 -12.87 -5.91 4.91
CA VAL A 132 -13.10 -7.35 5.12
C VAL A 132 -14.41 -7.57 5.87
N ARG A 133 -14.67 -6.73 6.89
CA ARG A 133 -15.79 -6.93 7.81
C ARG A 133 -16.19 -5.63 8.50
N ARG A 134 -17.50 -5.41 8.61
CA ARG A 134 -18.10 -4.45 9.55
C ARG A 134 -18.49 -5.18 10.82
N GLN A 135 -18.24 -4.56 11.97
CA GLN A 135 -18.58 -5.12 13.27
C GLN A 135 -18.92 -4.04 14.28
N LYS A 136 -19.48 -4.45 15.42
CA LYS A 136 -19.71 -3.53 16.54
C LYS A 136 -18.38 -3.01 17.09
N MET A 137 -18.43 -1.81 17.64
CA MET A 137 -17.32 -1.19 18.31
C MET A 137 -16.80 -2.10 19.43
N VAL A 138 -15.50 -2.33 19.43
CA VAL A 138 -14.78 -3.08 20.48
C VAL A 138 -13.71 -2.18 21.09
N SER A 139 -13.00 -2.69 22.11
CA SER A 139 -11.89 -1.93 22.68
C SER A 139 -10.75 -1.77 21.66
N ALA A 140 -9.93 -0.74 21.84
CA ALA A 140 -8.72 -0.56 21.04
C ALA A 140 -7.78 -1.76 21.15
N ASP A 141 -7.72 -2.40 22.33
CA ASP A 141 -6.88 -3.58 22.55
C ASP A 141 -7.37 -4.78 21.73
N ASP A 142 -8.68 -5.01 21.68
CA ASP A 142 -9.27 -6.12 20.93
C ASP A 142 -9.02 -5.96 19.42
N ILE A 143 -9.27 -4.77 18.87
CA ILE A 143 -9.08 -4.52 17.44
C ILE A 143 -7.60 -4.53 17.05
N ASN A 144 -6.71 -4.01 17.90
CA ASN A 144 -5.28 -4.09 17.68
C ASN A 144 -4.78 -5.54 17.70
N GLY A 145 -5.30 -6.37 18.61
CA GLY A 145 -5.02 -7.81 18.63
C GLY A 145 -5.37 -8.48 17.31
N GLU A 146 -6.58 -8.25 16.80
CA GLU A 146 -7.03 -8.80 15.51
C GLU A 146 -6.14 -8.36 14.33
N ILE A 147 -5.78 -7.06 14.27
CA ILE A 147 -4.92 -6.52 13.22
C ILE A 147 -3.52 -7.13 13.28
N ILE A 148 -2.91 -7.17 14.47
CA ILE A 148 -1.55 -7.70 14.64
C ILE A 148 -1.51 -9.19 14.34
N ASP A 149 -2.48 -9.97 14.80
CA ASP A 149 -2.56 -11.41 14.51
C ASP A 149 -2.67 -11.66 13.00
N SER A 150 -3.50 -10.87 12.30
CA SER A 150 -3.67 -10.96 10.85
C SER A 150 -2.38 -10.62 10.10
N LEU A 151 -1.69 -9.54 10.50
CA LEU A 151 -0.41 -9.13 9.90
C LEU A 151 0.68 -10.20 10.12
N CYS A 152 0.82 -10.70 11.35
CA CYS A 152 1.77 -11.74 11.74
C CYS A 152 1.54 -13.03 10.94
N ALA A 153 0.28 -13.44 10.78
CA ALA A 153 -0.09 -14.63 10.02
C ALA A 153 0.22 -14.48 8.53
N ASP A 154 -0.09 -13.32 7.93
CA ASP A 154 0.10 -13.10 6.49
C ASP A 154 1.58 -13.06 6.07
N ILE A 155 2.41 -12.38 6.86
CA ILE A 155 3.86 -12.28 6.60
C ILE A 155 4.62 -13.54 7.05
N GLY A 156 4.06 -14.31 7.99
CA GLY A 156 4.70 -15.48 8.60
C GLY A 156 5.83 -15.15 9.57
N LEU A 157 5.63 -14.13 10.45
CA LEU A 157 6.62 -13.74 11.45
C LEU A 157 6.98 -14.89 12.39
N LYS A 158 8.26 -14.96 12.74
CA LYS A 158 8.83 -15.87 13.72
C LYS A 158 9.44 -15.11 14.88
N ALA A 159 9.69 -15.81 15.98
CA ALA A 159 10.46 -15.26 17.09
C ALA A 159 11.83 -14.76 16.59
N GLU A 160 12.29 -13.64 17.15
CA GLU A 160 13.53 -12.94 16.78
C GLU A 160 13.52 -12.21 15.42
N ASP A 161 12.43 -12.27 14.65
CA ASP A 161 12.29 -11.42 13.47
C ASP A 161 12.27 -9.94 13.86
N LYS A 162 12.93 -9.12 13.04
CA LYS A 162 12.99 -7.67 13.23
C LYS A 162 12.00 -6.99 12.29
N VAL A 163 11.13 -6.17 12.87
CA VAL A 163 10.12 -5.43 12.13
C VAL A 163 10.24 -3.94 12.37
N CYS A 164 9.86 -3.16 11.37
CA CYS A 164 9.55 -1.74 11.52
C CYS A 164 8.03 -1.61 11.55
N VAL A 165 7.51 -0.84 12.50
CA VAL A 165 6.07 -0.64 12.68
C VAL A 165 5.73 0.83 12.50
N THR A 166 4.71 1.10 11.69
CA THR A 166 4.11 2.43 11.56
C THR A 166 2.66 2.38 12.00
N ILE A 167 2.27 3.34 12.83
CA ILE A 167 0.88 3.62 13.13
C ILE A 167 0.47 4.80 12.26
N ASN A 168 -0.47 4.58 11.34
CA ASN A 168 -0.92 5.58 10.39
C ASN A 168 -2.33 6.05 10.74
N ASN A 169 -2.49 7.35 10.99
CA ASN A 169 -3.81 7.97 11.13
C ASN A 169 -4.41 8.22 9.74
N LEU A 170 -5.68 7.80 9.53
CA LEU A 170 -6.41 7.96 8.27
C LEU A 170 -6.99 9.37 8.06
N GLY A 171 -7.06 10.23 9.08
CA GLY A 171 -7.31 11.65 8.90
C GLY A 171 -7.94 12.44 10.05
N ALA A 172 -8.56 11.80 11.06
CA ALA A 172 -9.32 12.50 12.10
C ALA A 172 -9.32 11.76 13.45
#